data_AF-A0A1G8JR49-F1
#
_entry.id   AF-A0A1G8JR49-F1
#
_cell.length_a   1.000
_cell.length_b   1.000
_cell.length_c   1.000
_cell.angle_alpha   90.00
_cell.angle_beta   90.00
_cell.angle_gamma   90.00
#
_symmetry.space_group_name_H-M   'P 1'
#
loop_
_entity.id
_entity.type
_entity.pdbx_description
1 polymer ?
#
loop_
_entity_poly.entity_id
_entity_poly.type
_entity_poly.pdbx_seq_one_letter_code
_entity_poly.pdbx_strand_id
1 'polypeptide(L)'
;ILAALDRLKGKEAWVEDCWLWMYRGAWHEFETYEIEMAVPLSPQEVIRKRNAIFKHQSQKDTPVFPGDDAREFWVRAEDRTRDTAQRYDRLGLAEYEAMEAFVRYKF
;
A
#
# COMPACT_ATOMS: atom_id res chain seq x y z
N ILE A 1 -15.20 -3.73 7.39
CA ILE A 1 -14.19 -3.24 8.36
C ILE A 1 -14.69 -1.98 9.05
N LEU A 2 -14.91 -0.87 8.34
CA LEU A 2 -15.38 0.40 8.93
C LEU A 2 -16.65 0.24 9.78
N ALA A 3 -17.70 -0.38 9.23
CA ALA A 3 -18.94 -0.64 9.98
C ALA A 3 -18.76 -1.53 11.21
N ALA A 4 -17.71 -2.38 11.25
CA ALA A 4 -17.41 -3.15 12.44
C ALA A 4 -16.73 -2.28 13.51
N LEU A 5 -15.82 -1.40 13.09
CA LEU A 5 -15.16 -0.43 13.97
C LEU A 5 -16.17 0.53 14.60
N ASP A 6 -17.10 1.06 13.81
CA ASP A 6 -18.19 1.93 14.30
C ASP A 6 -19.07 1.24 15.35
N ARG A 7 -19.29 -0.07 15.21
CA ARG A 7 -20.08 -0.86 16.17
C ARG A 7 -19.38 -1.07 17.50
N LEU A 8 -18.05 -1.10 17.51
CA LEU A 8 -17.21 -1.34 18.69
C LEU A 8 -16.82 -0.02 19.38
N LYS A 9 -16.85 1.09 18.64
CA LYS A 9 -16.59 2.43 19.17
C LYS A 9 -17.48 2.74 20.38
N GLY A 10 -16.88 3.19 21.47
CA GLY A 10 -17.56 3.48 22.74
C GLY A 10 -18.03 2.25 23.53
N LYS A 11 -17.76 1.02 23.06
CA LYS A 11 -18.05 -0.23 23.79
C LYS A 11 -16.79 -0.92 24.29
N GLU A 12 -15.73 -0.86 23.49
CA GLU A 12 -14.47 -1.55 23.74
C GLU A 12 -13.36 -0.51 23.94
N ALA A 13 -12.70 -0.52 25.10
CA ALA A 13 -11.69 0.49 25.44
C ALA A 13 -10.49 0.50 24.48
N TRP A 14 -10.10 -0.66 23.95
CA TRP A 14 -8.97 -0.76 23.02
C TRP A 14 -9.20 -0.04 21.68
N VAL A 15 -10.46 0.27 21.34
CA VAL A 15 -10.80 0.96 20.09
C VAL A 15 -10.28 2.40 20.09
N GLU A 16 -10.18 3.05 21.26
CA GLU A 16 -9.63 4.40 21.41
C GLU A 16 -8.14 4.47 21.04
N ASP A 17 -7.41 3.37 21.26
CA ASP A 17 -5.98 3.24 20.92
C ASP A 17 -5.74 2.53 19.56
N CYS A 18 -6.81 2.21 18.82
CA CYS A 18 -6.70 1.47 17.56
C CYS A 18 -6.35 2.40 16.38
N TRP A 19 -5.38 1.98 15.55
CA TRP A 19 -5.05 2.66 14.31
C TRP A 19 -5.51 1.83 13.11
N LEU A 20 -6.27 2.44 12.22
CA LEU A 20 -6.65 1.85 10.95
C LEU A 20 -5.90 2.55 9.80
N TRP A 21 -5.05 1.80 9.12
CA TRP A 21 -4.30 2.28 7.95
C TRP A 21 -4.98 1.85 6.66
N MET A 22 -5.30 2.84 5.83
CA MET A 22 -5.90 2.67 4.52
C MET A 22 -4.80 2.54 3.48
N TYR A 23 -4.91 1.47 2.69
CA TYR A 23 -4.02 1.18 1.57
C TYR A 23 -4.78 1.39 0.25
N ARG A 24 -4.19 2.12 -0.70
CA ARG A 24 -4.71 2.15 -2.08
C ARG A 24 -4.12 0.98 -2.87
N GLY A 25 -4.97 0.29 -3.61
CA GLY A 25 -4.55 -0.81 -4.48
C GLY A 25 -3.58 -0.36 -5.59
N ALA A 26 -3.08 -1.32 -6.36
CA ALA A 26 -2.01 -1.12 -7.36
C ALA A 26 -2.36 -0.20 -8.56
N TRP A 27 -3.53 0.42 -8.57
CA TRP A 27 -4.01 1.28 -9.67
C TRP A 27 -3.80 2.76 -9.43
N HIS A 28 -3.76 3.20 -8.16
CA HIS A 28 -3.66 4.62 -7.85
C HIS A 28 -2.91 4.80 -6.54
N GLU A 29 -1.86 5.62 -6.55
CA GLU A 29 -1.10 5.94 -5.34
C GLU A 29 -1.64 7.22 -4.69
N PHE A 30 -1.29 7.44 -3.42
CA PHE A 30 -1.43 8.74 -2.76
C PHE A 30 -0.41 9.75 -3.29
N GLU A 31 -0.81 11.03 -3.37
CA GLU A 31 0.19 12.07 -3.58
C GLU A 31 1.09 12.19 -2.34
N THR A 32 2.35 12.60 -2.53
CA THR A 32 3.36 12.58 -1.45
C THR A 32 2.92 13.37 -0.20
N TYR A 33 2.16 14.45 -0.37
CA TYR A 33 1.65 15.26 0.74
C TYR A 33 0.43 14.64 1.45
N GLU A 34 -0.22 13.63 0.86
CA GLU A 34 -1.34 12.90 1.47
C GLU A 34 -0.87 11.76 2.36
N ILE A 35 0.36 11.27 2.19
CA ILE A 35 0.89 10.09 2.87
C ILE A 35 1.11 10.39 4.36
N GLU A 36 0.40 9.67 5.23
CA GLU A 36 0.53 9.80 6.70
C GLU A 36 1.46 8.72 7.29
N MET A 37 1.68 7.61 6.58
CA MET A 37 2.68 6.60 6.94
C MET A 37 3.36 6.04 5.69
N ALA A 38 4.69 6.08 5.71
CA ALA A 38 5.56 5.54 4.68
C ALA A 38 6.40 4.40 5.26
N VAL A 39 6.35 3.22 4.64
CA VAL A 39 7.10 2.04 5.08
C VAL A 39 8.14 1.69 4.02
N PRO A 40 9.44 1.96 4.27
CA PRO A 40 10.49 1.62 3.33
C PRO A 40 10.70 0.11 3.23
N LEU A 41 11.05 -0.36 2.04
CA LEU A 41 11.35 -1.75 1.73
C LEU A 41 12.77 -1.87 1.19
N SER A 42 13.49 -2.87 1.68
CA SER A 42 14.77 -3.32 1.13
C SER A 42 14.57 -4.14 -0.16
N PRO A 43 15.63 -4.33 -0.97
CA PRO A 43 15.55 -5.17 -2.17
C PRO A 43 15.04 -6.59 -1.91
N GLN A 44 15.38 -7.19 -0.77
CA GLN A 44 14.92 -8.53 -0.41
C GLN A 44 13.43 -8.56 -0.08
N GLU A 45 12.91 -7.51 0.57
CA GLU A 45 11.48 -7.39 0.89
C GLU A 45 10.64 -7.17 -0.37
N VAL A 46 11.15 -6.42 -1.35
CA VAL A 46 10.51 -6.26 -2.66
C VAL A 46 10.39 -7.61 -3.37
N ILE A 47 11.47 -8.39 -3.42
CA ILE A 47 11.45 -9.74 -4.02
C ILE A 47 10.45 -10.65 -3.28
N ARG A 48 10.44 -10.60 -1.94
CA ARG A 48 9.49 -11.38 -1.12
C ARG A 48 8.04 -10.99 -1.40
N LYS A 49 7.75 -9.69 -1.51
CA LYS A 49 6.43 -9.16 -1.85
C LYS A 49 5.99 -9.63 -3.24
N ARG A 50 6.86 -9.51 -4.25
CA ARG A 50 6.60 -10.00 -5.62
C ARG A 50 6.25 -11.49 -5.62
N ASN A 51 7.02 -12.30 -4.92
CA ASN A 51 6.75 -13.74 -4.81
C ASN A 51 5.42 -14.04 -4.08
N ALA A 52 5.03 -13.22 -3.09
CA ALA A 52 3.75 -13.36 -2.41
C ALA A 52 2.56 -13.04 -3.34
N ILE A 53 2.69 -12.00 -4.19
CA ILE A 53 1.71 -11.67 -5.22
C ILE A 53 1.56 -12.82 -6.21
N PHE A 54 2.67 -13.38 -6.71
CA PHE A 54 2.64 -14.51 -7.65
C PHE A 54 1.95 -15.76 -7.09
N LYS A 55 2.09 -16.01 -5.78
CA LYS A 55 1.45 -17.16 -5.11
C LYS A 55 -0.06 -17.00 -4.98
N HIS A 56 -0.58 -15.77 -5.07
CA HIS A 56 -2.00 -15.49 -5.01
C HIS A 56 -2.60 -15.60 -6.41
N GLN A 57 -3.10 -16.78 -6.78
CA GLN A 57 -3.56 -17.09 -8.14
C GLN A 57 -4.59 -16.09 -8.71
N SER A 58 -5.49 -15.55 -7.89
CA SER A 58 -6.46 -14.53 -8.32
C SER A 58 -5.86 -13.15 -8.66
N GLN A 59 -4.57 -12.93 -8.38
CA GLN A 59 -3.78 -11.76 -8.79
C GLN A 59 -2.76 -12.07 -9.90
N LYS A 60 -2.60 -13.36 -10.25
CA LYS A 60 -1.74 -13.83 -11.35
C LYS A 60 -2.46 -13.78 -12.69
N ASP A 61 -3.75 -14.10 -12.71
CA ASP A 61 -4.56 -14.06 -13.93
C ASP A 61 -5.04 -12.63 -14.26
N THR A 62 -5.55 -12.45 -15.48
CA THR A 62 -6.10 -11.18 -15.97
C THR A 62 -6.99 -10.56 -14.89
N PRO A 63 -6.69 -9.32 -14.44
CA PRO A 63 -7.46 -8.69 -13.38
C PRO A 63 -8.94 -8.69 -13.76
N VAL A 64 -9.82 -8.93 -12.77
CA VAL A 64 -11.28 -8.94 -12.96
C VAL A 64 -11.79 -7.62 -13.56
N PHE A 65 -10.99 -6.56 -13.41
CA PHE A 65 -11.16 -5.27 -14.08
C PHE A 65 -9.83 -4.87 -14.74
N PRO A 66 -9.59 -5.26 -16.00
CA PRO A 66 -8.46 -4.75 -16.76
C PRO A 66 -8.77 -3.29 -17.13
N GLY A 67 -8.09 -2.34 -16.48
CA GLY A 67 -7.96 -1.00 -17.03
C GLY A 67 -7.07 -1.02 -18.29
N ASP A 68 -6.70 0.16 -18.79
CA ASP A 68 -5.92 0.30 -20.02
C ASP A 68 -4.42 -0.11 -19.88
N ASP A 69 -3.98 -0.47 -18.67
CA ASP A 69 -2.60 -0.88 -18.39
C ASP A 69 -2.41 -2.40 -18.55
N ALA A 70 -1.72 -2.79 -19.62
CA ALA A 70 -1.46 -4.18 -19.99
C ALA A 70 -0.40 -4.88 -19.11
N ARG A 71 0.26 -4.17 -18.18
CA ARG A 71 1.28 -4.77 -17.31
C ARG A 71 0.67 -5.72 -16.28
N GLU A 72 1.41 -6.78 -15.97
CA GLU A 72 1.05 -7.70 -14.89
C GLU A 72 0.92 -6.96 -13.54
N PHE A 73 0.02 -7.44 -12.67
CA PHE A 73 -0.26 -6.77 -11.39
C PHE A 73 1.00 -6.58 -10.53
N TRP A 74 1.91 -7.55 -10.52
CA TRP A 74 3.14 -7.47 -9.74
C TRP A 74 4.07 -6.34 -10.23
N VAL A 75 4.15 -6.12 -11.55
CA VAL A 75 4.97 -5.05 -12.15
C VAL A 75 4.44 -3.71 -11.68
N ARG A 76 3.12 -3.50 -11.78
CA ARG A 76 2.46 -2.27 -11.34
C ARG A 76 2.64 -2.03 -9.84
N ALA A 77 2.48 -3.08 -9.04
CA ALA A 77 2.65 -3.01 -7.61
C ALA A 77 4.10 -2.70 -7.19
N GLU A 78 5.11 -3.15 -7.95
CA GLU A 78 6.53 -2.88 -7.72
C GLU A 78 6.89 -1.45 -8.18
N ASP A 79 6.57 -1.09 -9.43
CA ASP A 79 6.84 0.24 -10.00
C ASP A 79 6.22 1.35 -9.16
N ARG A 80 4.96 1.19 -8.73
CA ARG A 80 4.30 2.17 -7.84
C ARG A 80 5.10 2.44 -6.57
N THR A 81 5.53 1.38 -5.88
CA THR A 81 6.27 1.55 -4.62
C THR A 81 7.68 2.09 -4.84
N ARG A 82 8.30 1.77 -5.98
CA ARG A 82 9.59 2.33 -6.40
C ARG A 82 9.46 3.83 -6.67
N ASP A 83 8.40 4.25 -7.37
CA ASP A 83 8.13 5.65 -7.66
C ASP A 83 7.92 6.47 -6.38
N THR A 84 7.21 5.91 -5.39
CA THR A 84 7.06 6.55 -4.06
C THR A 84 8.40 6.74 -3.38
N ALA A 85 9.27 5.73 -3.38
CA ALA A 85 10.62 5.85 -2.82
C ALA A 85 11.47 6.91 -3.55
N GLN A 86 11.42 6.95 -4.89
CA GLN A 86 12.11 7.96 -5.69
C GLN A 86 11.59 9.39 -5.44
N ARG A 87 10.28 9.54 -5.20
CA ARG A 87 9.71 10.86 -4.82
C ARG A 87 10.28 11.32 -3.48
N TYR A 88 10.43 10.42 -2.51
CA TYR A 88 11.00 10.73 -1.20
C TYR A 88 12.50 11.05 -1.29
N ASP A 89 13.26 10.28 -2.07
CA ASP A 89 14.67 10.53 -2.34
C ASP A 89 14.90 11.91 -3.00
N ARG A 90 14.07 12.27 -3.98
CA ARG A 90 14.10 13.62 -4.60
C ARG A 90 13.79 14.77 -3.64
N LEU A 91 13.14 14.49 -2.50
CA LEU A 91 12.92 15.46 -1.42
C LEU A 91 14.11 15.53 -0.44
N GLY A 92 15.15 14.73 -0.64
CA GLY A 92 16.35 14.66 0.19
C GLY A 92 16.24 13.66 1.36
N LEU A 93 15.26 12.76 1.32
CA LEU A 93 15.15 11.68 2.31
C LEU A 93 16.03 10.48 1.92
N ALA A 94 16.17 9.51 2.82
CA ALA A 94 17.00 8.34 2.58
C ALA A 94 16.48 7.51 1.38
N GLU A 95 17.42 7.00 0.59
CA GLU A 95 17.14 6.12 -0.55
C GLU A 95 16.68 4.74 -0.08
N TYR A 96 15.62 4.23 -0.71
CA TYR A 96 15.10 2.87 -0.52
C TYR A 96 14.69 2.28 -1.86
N GLU A 97 14.68 0.94 -1.96
CA GLU A 97 14.28 0.24 -3.20
C GLU A 97 12.82 0.53 -3.56
N ALA A 98 11.97 0.56 -2.53
CA ALA A 98 10.54 0.77 -2.65
C ALA A 98 9.97 1.28 -1.33
N MET A 99 8.78 1.89 -1.38
CA MET A 99 8.10 2.43 -0.21
C MET A 99 6.59 2.23 -0.32
N GLU A 100 5.98 1.66 0.72
CA GLU A 100 4.53 1.57 0.84
C GLU A 100 3.96 2.81 1.50
N ALA A 101 2.80 3.25 1.02
CA ALA A 101 2.12 4.43 1.50
C ALA A 101 0.75 4.08 2.10
N PHE A 102 0.46 4.71 3.24
CA PHE A 102 -0.81 4.55 3.94
C PHE A 102 -1.34 5.90 4.44
N VAL A 103 -2.65 5.98 4.54
CA VAL A 103 -3.37 7.11 5.17
C VAL A 103 -4.17 6.57 6.35
N ARG A 104 -4.18 7.29 7.47
CA ARG A 104 -4.91 6.89 8.66
C ARG A 104 -6.39 7.19 8.47
N TYR A 105 -7.23 6.17 8.65
CA TYR A 105 -8.66 6.38 8.85
C TYR A 105 -8.89 6.96 10.25
N LYS A 106 -9.51 8.13 10.30
CA LYS A 106 -9.84 8.84 11.54
C LYS A 106 -11.32 8.58 11.85
N PHE A 107 -11.58 7.92 12.97
CA PHE A 107 -12.92 7.46 13.35
C PHE A 107 -13.33 7.92 14.72
#